data_AF-K0ESD7-F1
#
_entry.id   AF-K0ESD7-F1
#
_cell.length_a   1.000
_cell.length_b   1.000
_cell.length_c   1.000
_cell.angle_alpha   90.00
_cell.angle_beta   90.00
_cell.angle_gamma   90.00
#
_symmetry.space_group_name_H-M   'P 1'
#
loop_
_entity.id
_entity.type
_entity.pdbx_description
1 polymer ?
#
loop_
_entity_poly.entity_id
_entity_poly.type
_entity_poly.pdbx_seq_one_letter_code
_entity_poly.pdbx_strand_id
1 'polypeptide(L)'
;MRAQLVELAAERDALRAQLAGDLPTATRWLQRKVWRQAAALDVLNRRVVTQRFVLRTLDELGRSLTAEEYRAARAGIANTDLRDRIDDPDAP
;
A
#
# COMPACT_ATOMS: atom_id res chain seq x y z
N MET A 1 13.98 -6.35 12.98
CA MET A 1 14.92 -5.78 13.98
C MET A 1 15.87 -4.72 13.38
N ARG A 2 16.78 -5.04 12.45
CA ARG A 2 17.77 -4.05 11.93
C ARG A 2 17.13 -2.79 11.32
N ALA A 3 16.08 -2.95 10.52
CA ALA A 3 15.35 -1.81 9.93
C ALA A 3 14.67 -0.92 11.00
N GLN A 4 14.08 -1.53 12.04
CA GLN A 4 13.45 -0.80 13.14
C GLN A 4 14.48 0.04 13.92
N LEU A 5 15.69 -0.49 14.14
CA LEU A 5 16.77 0.25 14.80
C LEU A 5 17.24 1.45 13.96
N VAL A 6 17.29 1.32 12.63
CA VAL A 6 17.63 2.43 11.72
C VAL A 6 16.57 3.53 11.79
N GLU A 7 15.29 3.18 11.80
CA GLU A 7 14.19 4.15 11.94
C GLU A 7 14.22 4.86 13.29
N LEU A 8 14.45 4.13 14.39
CA LEU A 8 14.58 4.71 15.73
C LEU A 8 15.76 5.68 15.84
N ALA A 9 16.90 5.35 15.23
CA ALA A 9 18.05 6.25 15.19
C ALA A 9 17.75 7.53 14.41
N ALA A 10 17.09 7.41 13.25
CA ALA A 10 16.69 8.55 12.44
C ALA A 10 15.66 9.44 13.16
N GLU A 11 14.72 8.84 13.90
CA GLU A 11 13.77 9.56 14.74
C GLU A 11 14.47 10.36 15.84
N ARG A 12 15.40 9.73 16.57
CA ARG A 12 16.22 10.41 17.58
C ARG A 12 16.98 11.59 16.98
N ASP A 13 17.59 11.42 15.80
CA ASP A 13 18.38 12.47 15.17
C ASP A 13 17.49 13.63 14.71
N ALA A 14 16.28 13.36 14.22
CA ALA A 14 15.29 14.39 13.91
C ALA A 14 14.82 15.16 15.15
N LEU A 15 14.58 14.46 16.27
CA LEU A 15 14.20 15.09 17.54
C LEU A 15 15.33 15.97 18.10
N ARG A 16 16.60 15.53 17.97
CA ARG A 16 17.76 16.35 18.33
C ARG A 16 17.89 17.59 17.46
N ALA A 17 17.67 17.47 16.15
CA ALA A 17 17.65 18.61 15.25
C ALA A 17 16.56 19.62 15.65
N GLN A 18 15.36 19.13 16.00
CA GLN A 18 14.27 19.98 16.49
C GLN A 18 14.65 20.73 17.78
N LEU A 19 15.27 20.05 18.75
CA LEU A 19 15.73 20.68 19.99
C LEU A 19 16.84 21.72 19.75
N ALA A 20 17.67 21.51 18.73
CA ALA A 20 18.70 22.47 18.30
C ALA A 20 18.15 23.64 17.46
N GLY A 21 16.85 23.66 17.17
CA GLY A 21 16.23 24.67 16.29
C GLY A 21 16.44 24.44 14.79
N ASP A 22 17.03 23.32 14.37
CA ASP A 22 17.17 22.91 12.98
C ASP A 22 15.87 22.23 12.48
N LEU A 23 14.83 23.06 12.32
CA LEU A 23 13.52 22.65 11.80
C LEU A 23 13.57 22.07 10.38
N PRO A 24 14.40 22.57 9.42
CA PRO A 24 14.52 21.96 8.10
C PRO A 24 14.96 20.49 8.16
N THR A 25 15.92 20.14 9.04
CA THR A 25 16.34 18.74 9.18
C THR A 25 15.25 17.88 9.84
N ALA A 26 14.62 18.38 10.91
CA ALA A 26 13.55 17.67 11.60
C ALA A 26 12.35 17.38 10.67
N THR A 27 11.89 18.39 9.93
CA THR A 27 10.73 18.28 9.03
C THR A 27 10.99 17.37 7.83
N ARG A 28 12.20 17.40 7.24
CA ARG A 28 12.57 16.48 6.16
C ARG A 28 12.47 15.01 6.57
N TRP A 29 12.87 14.67 7.80
CA TRP A 29 12.71 13.30 8.28
C TRP A 29 11.23 12.91 8.38
N LEU A 30 10.40 13.78 8.98
CA LEU A 30 8.97 13.54 9.11
C LEU A 30 8.28 13.38 7.74
N GLN A 31 8.58 14.26 6.79
CA GLN A 31 8.07 14.16 5.42
C GLN A 31 8.41 12.80 4.80
N ARG A 32 9.67 12.36 4.88
CA ARG A 32 10.07 11.04 4.36
C ARG A 32 9.35 9.90 5.09
N LYS A 33 9.11 10.00 6.40
CA LYS A 33 8.36 9.00 7.18
C LYS A 33 6.91 8.93 6.70
N VAL A 34 6.25 10.06 6.51
CA VAL A 34 4.89 10.14 5.97
C VAL A 34 4.81 9.53 4.56
N TRP A 35 5.76 9.83 3.68
CA TRP A 35 5.81 9.21 2.34
C TRP A 35 5.91 7.69 2.39
N ARG A 36 6.79 7.13 3.26
CA ARG A 36 6.91 5.67 3.44
C ARG A 36 5.62 5.06 3.99
N GLN A 37 5.00 5.71 4.97
CA GLN A 37 3.76 5.24 5.57
C GLN A 37 2.59 5.29 4.57
N ALA A 38 2.50 6.34 3.76
CA ALA A 38 1.50 6.47 2.71
C ALA A 38 1.66 5.36 1.66
N ALA A 39 2.89 5.06 1.23
CA ALA A 39 3.16 3.96 0.30
C ALA A 39 2.78 2.59 0.90
N ALA A 40 3.12 2.34 2.17
CA ALA A 40 2.75 1.11 2.85
C ALA A 40 1.22 0.96 2.99
N LEU A 41 0.52 2.07 3.27
CA LEU A 41 -0.93 2.09 3.34
C LEU A 41 -1.58 1.85 1.97
N ASP A 42 -1.00 2.39 0.90
CA ASP A 42 -1.47 2.16 -0.47
C ASP A 42 -1.39 0.66 -0.84
N VAL A 43 -0.26 0.01 -0.51
CA VAL A 43 -0.10 -1.44 -0.73
C VAL A 43 -1.14 -2.25 0.06
N LEU A 44 -1.36 -1.91 1.33
CA LEU A 44 -2.38 -2.59 2.15
C LEU A 44 -3.79 -2.40 1.56
N ASN A 45 -4.09 -1.17 1.14
CA ASN A 45 -5.35 -0.80 0.56
C ASN A 45 -5.61 -1.54 -0.77
N ARG A 46 -4.60 -1.70 -1.64
CA ARG A 46 -4.70 -2.55 -2.84
C ARG A 46 -5.06 -3.99 -2.48
N ARG A 47 -4.35 -4.58 -1.51
CA ARG A 47 -4.63 -5.95 -1.05
C ARG A 47 -6.07 -6.11 -0.57
N VAL A 48 -6.58 -5.16 0.22
CA VAL A 48 -7.96 -5.20 0.72
C VAL A 48 -8.97 -5.06 -0.43
N VAL A 49 -8.71 -4.17 -1.39
CA VAL A 49 -9.55 -4.00 -2.58
C VAL A 49 -9.58 -5.28 -3.43
N THR A 50 -8.43 -5.90 -3.69
CA THR A 50 -8.32 -7.20 -4.38
C THR A 50 -9.11 -8.28 -3.64
N GLN A 51 -8.95 -8.40 -2.32
CA GLN A 51 -9.69 -9.39 -1.52
C GLN A 51 -11.20 -9.18 -1.60
N ARG A 52 -11.67 -7.94 -1.51
CA ARG A 52 -13.09 -7.61 -1.64
C ARG A 52 -13.62 -7.95 -3.03
N PHE A 53 -12.84 -7.67 -4.07
CA PHE A 53 -13.17 -8.04 -5.44
C PHE A 53 -13.32 -9.56 -5.57
N VAL A 54 -12.33 -10.34 -5.13
CA VAL A 54 -12.36 -11.81 -5.17
C VAL A 54 -13.54 -12.37 -4.39
N LEU A 55 -13.79 -11.91 -3.17
CA LEU A 55 -14.91 -12.38 -2.36
C LEU A 55 -16.26 -12.11 -3.03
N ARG A 56 -16.42 -10.93 -3.64
CA ARG A 56 -17.63 -10.61 -4.39
C ARG A 56 -17.79 -11.51 -5.61
N THR A 57 -16.72 -11.75 -6.37
CA THR A 57 -16.78 -12.65 -7.54
C THR A 57 -17.09 -14.09 -7.14
N LEU A 58 -16.54 -14.56 -6.01
CA LEU A 58 -16.84 -15.89 -5.47
C LEU A 58 -18.31 -16.00 -5.02
N ASP A 59 -18.84 -14.95 -4.38
CA ASP A 59 -20.25 -14.88 -3.97
C ASP A 59 -21.18 -14.94 -5.19
N GLU A 60 -20.86 -14.18 -6.23
CA GLU A 60 -21.63 -14.17 -7.49
C GLU A 60 -21.55 -15.52 -8.24
N LEU A 61 -20.42 -16.23 -8.17
CA LEU A 61 -20.25 -17.54 -8.82
C LEU A 61 -20.82 -18.71 -8.01
N GLY A 62 -20.86 -18.61 -6.68
CA GLY A 62 -21.26 -19.70 -5.78
C GLY A 62 -20.28 -20.90 -5.76
N ARG A 63 -19.07 -20.73 -6.33
CA ARG A 63 -18.02 -21.76 -6.42
C ARG A 63 -16.64 -21.10 -6.49
N SER A 64 -15.59 -21.93 -6.56
CA SER A 64 -14.22 -21.45 -6.72
C SER A 64 -14.02 -20.66 -8.02
N LEU A 65 -13.18 -19.62 -7.94
CA LEU A 65 -12.75 -18.76 -9.03
C LEU A 65 -11.46 -19.29 -9.67
N THR A 66 -11.46 -19.44 -10.99
CA THR A 66 -10.25 -19.75 -11.76
C THR A 66 -9.47 -18.49 -12.12
N ALA A 67 -8.19 -18.64 -12.48
CA ALA A 67 -7.36 -17.50 -12.91
C ALA A 67 -7.90 -16.82 -14.18
N GLU A 68 -8.48 -17.59 -15.11
CA GLU A 68 -9.09 -17.03 -16.32
C GLU A 68 -10.35 -16.22 -16.02
N GLU A 69 -11.20 -16.73 -15.14
CA GLU A 69 -12.38 -16.00 -14.68
C GLU A 69 -11.99 -14.75 -13.89
N TYR A 70 -10.93 -14.79 -13.08
CA TYR A 70 -10.39 -13.60 -12.41
C TYR A 70 -9.99 -12.54 -13.44
N ARG A 71 -9.20 -12.93 -14.46
CA ARG A 71 -8.75 -12.02 -15.53
C ARG A 71 -9.95 -11.40 -16.26
N ALA A 72 -10.93 -12.22 -16.64
CA ALA A 72 -12.14 -11.77 -17.31
C ALA A 72 -12.96 -10.81 -16.44
N ALA A 73 -13.16 -11.15 -15.16
CA ALA A 73 -13.89 -10.31 -14.22
C ALA A 73 -13.18 -8.96 -13.98
N ARG A 74 -11.85 -8.96 -13.84
CA ARG A 74 -11.06 -7.72 -13.69
C ARG A 74 -11.14 -6.86 -14.95
N ALA A 75 -10.99 -7.47 -16.13
CA ALA A 75 -11.11 -6.76 -17.41
C ALA A 75 -12.50 -6.12 -17.60
N GLY A 76 -13.54 -6.75 -17.07
CA GLY A 76 -14.93 -6.25 -17.10
C GLY A 76 -15.21 -5.02 -16.21
N ILE A 77 -14.30 -4.64 -15.30
CA ILE A 77 -14.51 -3.48 -14.41
C ILE A 77 -14.46 -2.19 -15.24
N ALA A 78 -15.56 -1.46 -15.36
CA ALA A 78 -15.61 -0.24 -16.18
C ALA A 78 -14.73 0.90 -15.63
N ASN A 79 -14.60 1.01 -14.31
CA ASN A 79 -13.80 2.05 -13.67
C ASN A 79 -12.30 1.67 -13.71
N THR A 80 -11.50 2.41 -14.50
CA THR A 80 -10.07 2.17 -14.68
C THR A 80 -9.29 2.32 -13.38
N ASP A 81 -9.55 3.37 -12.57
CA ASP A 81 -8.86 3.57 -11.30
C ASP A 81 -9.09 2.40 -10.32
N LEU A 82 -10.31 1.85 -10.30
CA LEU A 82 -10.62 0.68 -9.50
C LEU A 82 -9.92 -0.57 -10.06
N ARG A 83 -9.92 -0.74 -11.38
CA ARG A 83 -9.26 -1.86 -12.06
C ARG A 83 -7.76 -1.87 -11.78
N ASP A 84 -7.12 -0.71 -11.81
CA ASP A 84 -5.68 -0.55 -11.57
C ASP A 84 -5.31 -0.76 -10.10
N ARG A 85 -6.27 -0.59 -9.17
CA ARG A 85 -6.09 -0.88 -7.74
C ARG A 85 -6.31 -2.35 -7.37
N ILE A 86 -6.89 -3.15 -8.26
CA ILE A 86 -7.02 -4.59 -8.11
C ILE A 86 -5.81 -5.25 -8.74
N ASP A 87 -5.15 -6.12 -7.98
CA ASP A 87 -3.91 -6.75 -8.38
C ASP A 87 -4.07 -7.45 -9.74
N ASP A 88 -3.09 -7.23 -10.61
CA ASP A 88 -3.01 -7.88 -11.90
C ASP A 88 -2.37 -9.26 -11.69
N PRO A 89 -3.04 -10.37 -12.05
CA PRO A 89 -2.54 -11.71 -11.81
C PRO A 89 -1.31 -12.03 -12.68
N ASP A 90 -1.08 -11.21 -13.72
CA ASP A 90 0.05 -11.34 -14.63
C ASP A 90 1.17 -10.33 -14.32
N ALA A 91 0.98 -9.45 -13.32
CA ALA A 91 2.06 -8.59 -12.84
C ALA A 91 3.11 -9.42 -12.06
N PRO A 92 4.41 -9.12 -12.26
CA PRO A 92 5.51 -9.83 -11.61
C PRO A 92 5.58 -9.61 -10.10
#